data_AF-A0A2K5BW39-F1
#
_entry.id   AF-A0A2K5BW39-F1
#
_cell.length_a   1.000
_cell.length_b   1.000
_cell.length_c   1.000
_cell.angle_alpha   90.00
_cell.angle_beta   90.00
_cell.angle_gamma   90.00
#
_symmetry.space_group_name_H-M   'P 1'
#
loop_
_entity.id
_entity.type
_entity.pdbx_description
1 polymer ?
#
loop_
_entity_poly.entity_id
_entity_poly.type
_entity_poly.pdbx_seq_one_letter_code
_entity_poly.pdbx_strand_id
1 'polypeptide(L)'
;NKTLLVHQKARMERLQRELEIQKKKLDKLKSEVNEMENNLTRRRLKRSNSISQIPSLEEMQQLRSCNRQLQIDIDCLTKEIDLFQARGPHFNPSAIHNFYDNIGFVGPVPPKPKDQRSIIKTPKTQDTEDDEGAQWNCTACTFLNHPALIRCEQCEMPRHF
;
A
#
# COMPACT_ATOMS: atom_id res chain seq x y z
N ASN A 1 84.66 -15.71 -5.71
CA ASN A 1 83.92 -15.20 -6.90
C ASN A 1 82.67 -16.00 -7.27
N LYS A 2 82.71 -17.32 -7.54
CA LYS A 2 81.50 -18.10 -7.90
C LYS A 2 80.37 -18.07 -6.86
N THR A 3 80.68 -18.27 -5.57
CA THR A 3 79.68 -18.31 -4.49
C THR A 3 78.93 -16.98 -4.31
N LEU A 4 79.63 -15.85 -4.43
CA LEU A 4 79.04 -14.51 -4.36
C LEU A 4 78.05 -14.26 -5.51
N LEU A 5 78.43 -14.65 -6.73
CA LEU A 5 77.57 -14.50 -7.92
C LEU A 5 76.29 -15.34 -7.80
N VAL A 6 76.38 -16.58 -7.29
CA VAL A 6 75.21 -17.43 -7.05
C VAL A 6 74.26 -16.78 -6.03
N HIS A 7 74.80 -16.23 -4.93
CA HIS A 7 73.99 -15.55 -3.93
C HIS A 7 73.32 -14.27 -4.48
N GLN A 8 74.06 -13.47 -5.25
CA GLN A 8 73.53 -12.25 -5.90
C GLN A 8 72.42 -12.60 -6.89
N LYS A 9 72.60 -13.66 -7.70
CA LYS A 9 71.57 -14.15 -8.63
C LYS A 9 70.31 -14.61 -7.90
N ALA A 10 70.45 -15.42 -6.85
CA ALA A 10 69.31 -15.85 -6.04
C ALA A 10 68.56 -14.69 -5.37
N ARG A 11 69.29 -13.65 -4.92
CA ARG A 11 68.69 -12.42 -4.39
C ARG A 11 67.90 -11.66 -5.45
N MET A 12 68.48 -11.52 -6.66
CA MET A 12 67.82 -10.86 -7.78
C MET A 12 66.52 -11.59 -8.18
N GLU A 13 66.56 -12.92 -8.26
CA GLU A 13 65.38 -13.74 -8.58
C GLU A 13 64.28 -13.63 -7.52
N ARG A 14 64.64 -13.52 -6.23
CA ARG A 14 63.67 -13.27 -5.16
C ARG A 14 63.00 -11.91 -5.30
N LEU A 15 63.80 -10.85 -5.48
CA LEU A 15 63.29 -9.49 -5.65
C LEU A 15 62.42 -9.37 -6.90
N GLN A 16 62.78 -10.04 -7.99
CA GLN A 16 62.00 -10.06 -9.22
C GLN A 16 60.64 -10.74 -9.00
N ARG A 17 60.60 -11.87 -8.29
CA ARG A 17 59.34 -12.53 -7.92
C ARG A 17 58.46 -11.64 -7.04
N GLU A 18 59.06 -10.99 -6.05
CA GLU A 18 58.34 -10.09 -5.15
C GLU A 18 57.77 -8.88 -5.89
N LEU A 19 58.54 -8.29 -6.82
CA LEU A 19 58.07 -7.21 -7.69
C LEU A 19 56.87 -7.66 -8.53
N GLU A 20 56.91 -8.85 -9.13
CA GLU A 20 55.78 -9.36 -9.92
C GLU A 20 54.54 -9.63 -9.06
N ILE A 21 54.71 -10.08 -7.81
CA ILE A 21 53.60 -10.22 -6.86
C ILE A 21 52.99 -8.84 -6.53
N GLN A 22 53.83 -7.83 -6.28
CA GLN A 22 53.35 -6.48 -5.97
C GLN A 22 52.64 -5.83 -7.17
N LYS A 23 53.14 -6.03 -8.39
CA LYS A 23 52.45 -5.58 -9.62
C LYS A 23 51.05 -6.19 -9.73
N LYS A 24 50.93 -7.51 -9.55
CA LYS A 24 49.62 -8.19 -9.57
C LYS A 24 48.66 -7.66 -8.51
N LYS A 25 49.16 -7.39 -7.30
CA LYS A 25 48.35 -6.78 -6.23
C LYS A 25 47.89 -5.37 -6.60
N LEU A 26 48.78 -4.57 -7.18
CA LEU A 26 48.46 -3.22 -7.64
C LEU A 26 47.40 -3.24 -8.73
N ASP A 27 47.52 -4.13 -9.72
CA ASP A 27 46.54 -4.26 -10.80
C ASP A 27 45.17 -4.69 -10.27
N LYS A 28 45.14 -5.61 -9.30
CA LYS A 28 43.90 -5.99 -8.61
C LYS A 28 43.27 -4.79 -7.91
N LEU A 29 44.03 -4.05 -7.11
CA LEU A 29 43.52 -2.89 -6.39
C LEU A 29 43.01 -1.79 -7.34
N LYS A 30 43.73 -1.54 -8.45
CA LYS A 30 43.28 -0.62 -9.50
C LYS A 30 41.93 -1.05 -10.08
N SER A 31 41.76 -2.34 -10.36
CA SER A 31 40.49 -2.87 -10.88
C SER A 31 39.35 -2.72 -9.86
N GLU A 32 39.60 -2.98 -8.57
CA GLU A 32 38.62 -2.82 -7.50
C GLU A 32 38.20 -1.35 -7.32
N VAL A 33 39.17 -0.42 -7.32
CA VAL A 33 38.89 1.03 -7.25
C VAL A 33 38.06 1.48 -8.44
N ASN A 34 38.44 1.08 -9.66
CA ASN A 34 37.70 1.41 -10.87
C ASN A 34 36.26 0.84 -10.82
N GLU A 35 36.07 -0.37 -10.30
CA GLU A 35 34.72 -0.93 -10.12
C GLU A 35 33.90 -0.12 -9.10
N MET A 36 34.49 0.24 -7.96
CA MET A 36 33.83 1.06 -6.95
C MET A 36 33.45 2.45 -7.48
N GLU A 37 34.34 3.12 -8.23
CA GLU A 37 34.08 4.41 -8.86
C GLU A 37 32.95 4.33 -9.88
N ASN A 38 32.92 3.27 -10.70
CA ASN A 38 31.83 3.01 -11.63
C ASN A 38 30.51 2.74 -10.90
N ASN A 39 30.54 2.00 -9.78
CA ASN A 39 29.37 1.74 -8.95
C ASN A 39 28.80 3.04 -8.36
N LEU A 40 29.66 3.89 -7.79
CA LEU A 40 29.28 5.19 -7.24
C LEU A 40 28.70 6.09 -8.32
N THR A 41 29.32 6.15 -9.49
CA THR A 41 28.84 6.94 -10.64
C THR A 41 27.48 6.44 -11.11
N ARG A 42 27.29 5.12 -11.22
CA ARG A 42 26.00 4.50 -11.55
C ARG A 42 24.93 4.81 -10.48
N ARG A 43 25.27 4.76 -9.19
CA ARG A 43 24.35 5.13 -8.10
C ARG A 43 23.98 6.60 -8.14
N ARG A 44 24.95 7.49 -8.41
CA ARG A 44 24.70 8.93 -8.59
C ARG A 44 23.78 9.17 -9.77
N LEU A 45 24.05 8.58 -10.94
CA LEU A 45 23.17 8.69 -12.10
C LEU A 45 21.78 8.13 -11.82
N LYS A 46 21.66 6.97 -11.16
CA LYS A 46 20.35 6.45 -10.73
C LYS A 46 19.63 7.41 -9.79
N ARG A 47 20.34 8.06 -8.86
CA ARG A 47 19.77 9.06 -7.94
C ARG A 47 19.38 10.37 -8.65
N SER A 48 20.19 10.81 -9.60
CA SER A 48 19.93 12.01 -10.41
C SER A 48 18.80 11.78 -11.43
N ASN A 49 18.71 10.57 -11.99
CA ASN A 49 17.64 10.14 -12.88
C ASN A 49 16.37 9.77 -12.10
N SER A 50 16.48 9.44 -10.81
CA SER A 50 15.35 9.38 -9.88
C SER A 50 15.02 10.77 -9.34
N ILE A 51 14.78 11.71 -10.25
CA ILE A 51 14.08 12.97 -9.93
C ILE A 51 12.72 12.70 -9.25
N SER A 52 12.25 11.44 -9.32
CA SER A 52 11.12 10.85 -8.62
C SER A 52 11.30 10.59 -7.12
N GLN A 53 12.47 10.80 -6.50
CA GLN A 53 12.67 10.62 -5.05
C GLN A 53 12.62 11.92 -4.24
N ILE A 54 12.69 13.08 -4.89
CA ILE A 54 12.46 14.37 -4.24
C ILE A 54 11.13 14.85 -4.79
N PRO A 55 10.03 14.82 -4.01
CA PRO A 55 8.76 15.36 -4.45
C PRO A 55 8.98 16.79 -4.96
N SER A 56 8.47 17.08 -6.15
CA SER A 56 8.51 18.43 -6.70
C SER A 56 7.89 19.41 -5.69
N LEU A 57 8.29 20.69 -5.78
CA LEU A 57 7.69 21.73 -4.95
C LEU A 57 6.16 21.72 -5.06
N GLU A 58 5.64 21.47 -6.26
CA GLU A 58 4.21 21.38 -6.55
C GLU A 58 3.57 20.16 -5.88
N GLU A 59 4.16 18.96 -5.98
CA GLU A 59 3.68 17.76 -5.29
C GLU A 59 3.69 17.94 -3.77
N MET A 60 4.72 18.56 -3.22
CA MET A 60 4.79 18.88 -1.79
C MET A 60 3.68 19.85 -1.37
N GLN A 61 3.37 20.85 -2.20
CA GLN A 61 2.28 21.80 -1.94
C GLN A 61 0.91 21.11 -2.02
N GLN A 62 0.69 20.25 -3.01
CA GLN A 62 -0.53 19.47 -3.16
C GLN A 62 -0.74 18.53 -1.96
N LEU A 63 0.30 17.79 -1.55
CA LEU A 63 0.24 16.92 -0.37
C LEU A 63 -0.08 17.70 0.91
N ARG A 64 0.51 18.88 1.10
CA ARG A 64 0.18 19.75 2.24
C ARG A 64 -1.27 20.24 2.20
N SER A 65 -1.76 20.61 1.02
CA SER A 65 -3.15 21.04 0.82
C SER A 65 -4.12 19.90 1.14
N CYS A 66 -3.86 18.70 0.61
CA CYS A 66 -4.68 17.51 0.84
C CYS A 66 -4.69 17.13 2.33
N ASN A 67 -3.52 17.12 2.99
CA ASN A 67 -3.45 16.87 4.43
C ASN A 67 -4.24 17.89 5.25
N ARG A 68 -4.21 19.17 4.86
CA ARG A 68 -5.00 20.21 5.53
C ARG A 68 -6.50 19.97 5.33
N GLN A 69 -6.92 19.57 4.13
CA GLN A 69 -8.32 19.25 3.85
C GLN A 69 -8.80 18.06 4.69
N LEU A 70 -8.03 16.98 4.72
CA LEU A 70 -8.35 15.80 5.51
C LEU A 70 -8.47 16.12 7.01
N GLN A 71 -7.61 17.00 7.55
CA GLN A 71 -7.71 17.45 8.93
C GLN A 71 -9.02 18.20 9.19
N ILE A 72 -9.43 19.09 8.27
CA ILE A 72 -10.72 19.80 8.36
C ILE A 72 -11.88 18.78 8.34
N ASP A 73 -11.82 17.79 7.45
CA ASP A 73 -12.88 16.79 7.32
C ASP A 73 -12.99 15.93 8.58
N ILE A 74 -11.85 15.51 9.15
CA ILE A 74 -11.80 14.79 10.43
C ILE A 74 -12.43 15.62 11.54
N ASP A 75 -12.08 16.91 11.65
CA ASP A 75 -12.64 17.79 12.67
C ASP A 75 -14.15 17.99 12.51
N CYS A 76 -14.64 18.08 11.26
CA CYS A 76 -16.07 18.21 10.97
C CYS A 76 -16.82 16.94 11.35
N LEU A 77 -16.33 15.78 10.91
CA LEU A 77 -16.95 14.49 11.20
C LEU A 77 -16.94 14.17 12.70
N THR A 78 -15.85 14.52 13.39
CA THR A 78 -15.75 14.34 14.85
C THR A 78 -16.84 15.14 15.56
N LYS A 79 -17.03 16.42 15.19
CA LYS A 79 -18.11 17.25 15.74
C LYS A 79 -19.50 16.70 15.42
N GLU A 80 -19.68 16.15 14.23
CA GLU A 80 -20.95 15.52 13.84
C GLU A 80 -21.27 14.31 14.73
N ILE A 81 -20.26 13.46 14.98
CA ILE A 81 -20.37 12.32 15.90
C ILE A 81 -20.71 12.80 17.33
N ASP A 82 -20.01 13.82 17.84
CA ASP A 82 -20.26 14.38 19.17
C ASP A 82 -21.69 14.90 19.31
N LEU A 83 -22.23 15.56 18.27
CA LEU A 83 -23.61 16.03 18.26
C LEU A 83 -24.62 14.88 18.29
N PHE A 84 -24.35 13.78 17.58
CA PHE A 84 -25.19 12.59 17.63
C PHE A 84 -25.14 11.91 19.00
N GLN A 85 -23.96 11.81 19.61
CA GLN A 85 -23.81 11.23 20.94
C GLN A 85 -24.47 12.08 22.03
N ALA A 86 -24.36 13.42 21.94
CA ALA A 86 -24.97 14.35 22.89
C ALA A 86 -26.51 14.31 22.90
N ARG A 87 -27.15 13.92 21.79
CA ARG A 87 -28.61 13.74 21.72
C ARG A 87 -29.10 12.44 22.39
N GLY A 88 -28.18 11.60 22.86
CA GLY A 88 -28.48 10.42 23.67
C GLY A 88 -28.83 9.16 22.85
N PRO A 89 -28.94 7.99 23.52
CA PRO A 89 -29.05 6.67 22.88
C PRO A 89 -30.34 6.43 22.09
N HIS A 90 -31.33 7.34 22.17
CA HIS A 90 -32.58 7.27 21.42
C HIS A 90 -32.62 8.21 20.20
N PHE A 91 -31.50 8.87 19.85
CA PHE A 91 -31.44 9.67 18.65
C PHE A 91 -31.46 8.78 17.40
N ASN A 92 -32.60 8.76 16.71
CA ASN A 92 -32.75 8.08 15.42
C ASN A 92 -32.69 9.13 14.29
N PRO A 93 -31.59 9.20 13.50
CA PRO A 93 -31.48 10.14 12.40
C PRO A 93 -32.59 10.00 11.35
N SER A 94 -33.16 8.81 11.18
CA SER A 94 -34.27 8.56 10.26
C SER A 94 -35.61 9.12 10.77
N ALA A 95 -35.78 9.30 12.09
CA ALA A 95 -36.97 9.93 12.67
C ALA A 95 -37.02 11.45 12.39
N ILE A 96 -35.89 12.06 12.00
CA ILE A 96 -35.86 13.47 11.57
C ILE A 96 -36.72 13.67 10.31
N HIS A 97 -36.80 12.65 9.45
CA HIS A 97 -37.61 12.71 8.23
C HIS A 97 -39.10 12.38 8.44
N ASN A 98 -39.46 11.77 9.57
CA ASN A 98 -40.84 11.48 9.93
C ASN A 98 -41.35 12.49 10.95
N PHE A 99 -41.95 13.57 10.45
CA PHE A 99 -42.55 14.65 11.23
C PHE A 99 -43.46 14.16 12.39
N TYR A 100 -44.13 13.02 12.23
CA TYR A 100 -45.10 12.47 13.19
C TYR A 100 -44.50 11.63 14.32
N ASP A 101 -43.24 11.19 14.24
CA ASP A 101 -42.67 10.29 15.25
C ASP A 101 -42.28 11.01 16.55
N ASN A 102 -42.05 12.33 16.50
CA ASN A 102 -41.58 13.14 17.64
C ASN A 102 -42.68 13.95 18.36
N ILE A 103 -43.83 14.16 17.72
CA ILE A 103 -45.02 14.73 18.35
C ILE A 103 -45.80 13.55 18.93
N GLY A 104 -45.73 13.34 20.26
CA GLY A 104 -46.38 12.22 20.99
C GLY A 104 -47.92 12.17 20.92
N PHE A 105 -48.51 12.63 19.82
CA PHE A 105 -49.92 12.61 19.53
C PHE A 105 -50.34 11.24 18.98
N VAL A 106 -50.64 10.33 19.91
CA VAL A 106 -51.37 9.08 19.64
C VAL A 106 -52.88 9.38 19.52
N GLY A 107 -53.26 10.16 18.51
CA GLY A 107 -54.67 10.26 18.12
C GLY A 107 -55.22 8.89 17.71
N PRO A 108 -56.56 8.68 17.64
CA PRO A 108 -57.15 7.37 17.36
C PRO A 108 -56.64 6.83 16.03
N VAL A 109 -55.77 5.82 16.08
CA VAL A 109 -55.20 5.18 14.89
C VAL A 109 -56.33 4.38 14.21
N PRO A 110 -56.65 4.62 12.93
CA PRO A 110 -57.58 3.78 12.19
C PRO A 110 -57.07 2.33 12.19
N PRO A 111 -57.94 1.32 12.35
CA PRO A 111 -57.49 -0.07 12.36
C PRO A 111 -56.83 -0.39 11.01
N LYS A 112 -55.56 -0.82 11.04
CA LYS A 112 -54.83 -1.22 9.83
C LYS A 112 -55.61 -2.35 9.12
N PRO A 113 -55.84 -2.24 7.80
CA PRO A 113 -56.35 -3.36 7.01
C PRO A 113 -55.39 -4.55 7.15
N LYS A 114 -55.94 -5.73 7.40
CA LYS A 114 -55.18 -6.98 7.37
C LYS A 114 -54.88 -7.31 5.91
N ASP A 115 -53.77 -6.80 5.39
CA ASP A 115 -53.35 -7.18 4.05
C ASP A 115 -52.72 -8.57 4.06
N GLN A 116 -53.38 -9.40 3.27
CA GLN A 116 -53.13 -10.80 3.01
C GLN A 116 -51.76 -10.99 2.39
N ARG A 117 -51.12 -12.11 2.76
CA ARG A 117 -50.04 -12.73 2.01
C ARG A 117 -50.44 -12.82 0.53
N SER A 118 -49.78 -12.04 -0.32
CA SER A 118 -49.86 -12.20 -1.77
C SER A 118 -48.46 -12.12 -2.35
N ILE A 119 -47.96 -13.31 -2.65
CA ILE A 119 -46.76 -13.62 -3.43
C ILE A 119 -46.97 -13.08 -4.86
N ILE A 120 -46.29 -12.00 -5.24
CA ILE A 120 -46.12 -11.58 -6.64
C ILE A 120 -44.73 -10.92 -6.74
N LYS A 121 -43.65 -11.68 -6.94
CA LYS A 121 -42.99 -11.93 -8.23
C LYS A 121 -42.81 -10.67 -9.09
N THR A 122 -41.67 -9.99 -8.90
CA THR A 122 -41.05 -9.18 -9.95
C THR A 122 -40.15 -10.06 -10.83
N PRO A 123 -40.16 -9.89 -12.17
CA PRO A 123 -39.44 -10.75 -13.09
C PRO A 123 -37.97 -10.31 -13.18
N LYS A 124 -37.06 -11.18 -12.73
CA LYS A 124 -35.71 -11.24 -13.32
C LYS A 124 -35.64 -12.52 -14.15
N THR A 125 -35.39 -12.29 -15.42
CA THR A 125 -35.10 -13.26 -16.47
C THR A 125 -34.09 -14.31 -16.02
N GLN A 126 -34.39 -15.53 -16.46
CA GLN A 126 -33.63 -16.76 -16.32
C GLN A 126 -32.20 -16.57 -16.84
N ASP A 127 -31.20 -17.16 -16.18
CA ASP A 127 -30.65 -18.43 -16.67
C ASP A 127 -29.62 -19.03 -15.70
N THR A 128 -29.65 -20.36 -15.68
CA THR A 128 -28.61 -21.33 -15.29
C THR A 128 -28.14 -21.38 -13.84
N GLU A 129 -28.58 -22.46 -13.19
CA GLU A 129 -27.77 -23.35 -12.35
C GLU A 129 -26.26 -23.17 -12.57
N ASP A 130 -25.53 -22.75 -11.54
CA ASP A 130 -24.32 -23.44 -11.11
C ASP A 130 -23.77 -22.88 -9.78
N ASP A 131 -23.14 -23.79 -9.06
CA ASP A 131 -22.47 -23.73 -7.76
C ASP A 131 -21.44 -22.57 -7.61
N GLU A 132 -21.90 -21.31 -7.55
CA GLU A 132 -21.03 -20.17 -7.23
C GLU A 132 -20.93 -20.02 -5.70
N GLY A 133 -19.87 -20.59 -5.13
CA GLY A 133 -19.60 -20.63 -3.69
C GLY A 133 -19.70 -19.28 -2.95
N ALA A 134 -19.56 -19.31 -1.62
CA ALA A 134 -19.68 -18.09 -0.82
C ALA A 134 -18.65 -17.02 -1.22
N GLN A 135 -19.13 -15.80 -1.46
CA GLN A 135 -18.30 -14.59 -1.57
C GLN A 135 -17.41 -14.43 -0.31
N TRP A 136 -16.24 -13.82 -0.46
CA TRP A 136 -15.25 -13.73 0.62
C TRP A 136 -14.73 -12.30 0.85
N ASN A 137 -14.56 -11.91 2.10
CA ASN A 137 -14.01 -10.62 2.48
C ASN A 137 -12.48 -10.64 2.42
N CYS A 138 -11.87 -9.64 1.77
CA CYS A 138 -10.43 -9.47 1.77
C CYS A 138 -9.90 -9.16 3.17
N THR A 139 -8.88 -9.90 3.63
CA THR A 139 -8.25 -9.64 4.94
C THR A 139 -7.42 -8.36 4.97
N ALA A 140 -7.05 -7.80 3.81
CA ALA A 140 -6.26 -6.58 3.71
C ALA A 140 -7.11 -5.31 3.59
N CYS A 141 -8.15 -5.32 2.75
CA CYS A 141 -8.97 -4.13 2.48
C CYS A 141 -10.47 -4.30 2.76
N THR A 142 -10.90 -5.44 3.30
CA THR A 142 -12.30 -5.77 3.64
C THR A 142 -13.30 -5.85 2.47
N PHE A 143 -12.83 -5.66 1.24
CA PHE A 143 -13.68 -5.76 0.05
C PHE A 143 -14.28 -7.16 -0.11
N LEU A 144 -15.57 -7.24 -0.47
CA LEU A 144 -16.30 -8.48 -0.69
C LEU A 144 -16.07 -8.97 -2.13
N ASN A 145 -15.26 -10.01 -2.29
CA ASN A 145 -14.84 -10.55 -3.57
C ASN A 145 -15.76 -11.67 -4.06
N HIS A 146 -15.84 -11.78 -5.38
CA HIS A 146 -16.48 -12.90 -6.07
C HIS A 146 -15.82 -14.25 -5.70
N PRO A 147 -16.59 -15.34 -5.51
CA PRO A 147 -16.05 -16.65 -5.10
C PRO A 147 -14.97 -17.23 -6.03
N ALA A 148 -15.06 -16.94 -7.33
CA ALA A 148 -14.09 -17.39 -8.33
C ALA A 148 -12.71 -16.71 -8.22
N LEU A 149 -12.61 -15.60 -7.50
CA LEU A 149 -11.36 -14.84 -7.38
C LEU A 149 -10.45 -15.42 -6.30
N ILE A 150 -9.20 -15.70 -6.67
CA ILE A 150 -8.11 -16.10 -5.76
C ILE A 150 -7.32 -14.92 -5.21
N ARG A 151 -7.60 -13.70 -5.69
CA ARG A 151 -6.99 -12.44 -5.24
C ARG A 151 -8.07 -11.37 -5.15
N CYS A 152 -7.87 -10.38 -4.31
CA CYS A 152 -8.81 -9.29 -4.17
C CYS A 152 -8.83 -8.41 -5.42
N GLU A 153 -10.01 -8.08 -5.94
CA GLU A 153 -10.17 -7.20 -7.10
C GLU A 153 -9.67 -5.77 -6.84
N GLN A 154 -9.76 -5.30 -5.60
CA GLN A 154 -9.38 -3.92 -5.24
C GLN A 154 -7.90 -3.75 -4.88
N CYS A 155 -7.27 -4.76 -4.27
CA CYS A 155 -5.90 -4.63 -3.74
C CYS A 155 -4.95 -5.76 -4.16
N GLU A 156 -5.41 -6.70 -4.98
CA GLU A 156 -4.64 -7.82 -5.53
C GLU A 156 -4.04 -8.80 -4.50
N MET A 157 -4.38 -8.63 -3.21
CA MET A 157 -3.93 -9.52 -2.13
C MET A 157 -4.58 -10.92 -2.25
N PRO A 158 -3.85 -12.00 -1.99
CA PRO A 158 -4.35 -13.36 -2.15
C PRO A 158 -5.49 -13.70 -1.19
N ARG A 159 -6.38 -14.58 -1.62
CA ARG A 159 -7.39 -15.20 -0.75
C ARG A 159 -6.67 -16.10 0.26
N HIS A 160 -6.87 -15.82 1.54
CA HIS A 160 -6.47 -16.73 2.61
C HIS A 160 -7.56 -17.79 2.79
N PHE A 161 -7.17 -19.06 2.79
CA PHE A 161 -8.03 -20.22 3.05
C PHE A 161 -7.92 -20.65 4.51
#